data_AF-A0A4V3FR80-F1
#
_entry.id   AF-A0A4V3FR80-F1
#
_cell.length_a   1.000
_cell.length_b   1.000
_cell.length_c   1.000
_cell.angle_alpha   90.00
_cell.angle_beta   90.00
_cell.angle_gamma   90.00
#
_symmetry.space_group_name_H-M   'P 1'
#
loop_
_entity.id
_entity.type
_entity.pdbx_description
1 polymer ?
#
loop_
_entity_poly.entity_id
_entity_poly.type
_entity_poly.pdbx_seq_one_letter_code
_entity_poly.pdbx_strand_id
1 'polypeptide(L)'
;MTSLSPDHANALVQLRALLEQARQSASTTSPVGRLTALVLLDAVNERVTHLAVQTLPDVRVGARDLFEEMYSKVREALASRWSRDHGWAEVRKLHRARNNAQHEGLGADPALLPGWAIATEQYTRSLVQAVFTVSIDEVHLADAITDPDIATEVRNGEEALTDGDVVAAMDAIGRAFRQAFDRWLGQHSRAHRNGFATYYSIHIDGFEEVDKALRQTRDLVIAQSFAIDPAEYTWYSYLRNVDPITVTSEEARRALAFVFWWIVRWEAINQTIVPETVRRGRRLERLAVKTRATDRPARLESVTLKRHTVGRRVATFELTDLPPREMYEDWREAFATALMALDRADTRFVALVDDSLSMEITDDVDAAALVRQLKDLLRATEAQAALLRKQRAQEKERSDEKRIAFTDAMAALADQMPAWVEEVVPTSIENACNGVPFGLQINLADHAREHWGKIGEVIRAHQLVTAAYTTSSTASIQVEPELDAAGAVTVLRDSDPQVTPYLQAELQRVQDEERAHNELLSRLREAVS
;
A
#
# COMPACT_ATOMS: atom_id res chain seq x y z
N MET A 1 5.77 -22.59 21.25
CA MET A 1 4.66 -21.65 21.52
C MET A 1 3.80 -21.58 20.28
N THR A 2 2.48 -21.68 20.40
CA THR A 2 1.56 -21.46 19.29
C THR A 2 1.65 -19.99 18.88
N SER A 3 2.03 -19.73 17.63
CA SER A 3 2.06 -18.37 17.07
C SER A 3 0.64 -17.81 17.05
N LEU A 4 0.44 -16.60 17.59
CA LEU A 4 -0.82 -15.87 17.49
C LEU A 4 -1.08 -15.51 16.02
N SER A 5 -2.34 -15.52 15.59
CA SER A 5 -2.69 -14.92 14.31
C SER A 5 -2.53 -13.39 14.39
N PRO A 6 -2.23 -12.71 13.27
CA PRO A 6 -2.13 -11.24 13.26
C PRO A 6 -3.38 -10.55 13.79
N ASP A 7 -4.57 -11.07 13.49
CA ASP A 7 -5.84 -10.53 14.01
C ASP A 7 -5.95 -10.63 15.53
N HIS A 8 -5.54 -11.75 16.12
CA HIS A 8 -5.53 -11.92 17.58
C HIS A 8 -4.46 -11.03 18.23
N ALA A 9 -3.26 -10.94 17.64
CA ALA A 9 -2.21 -10.05 18.13
C ALA A 9 -2.67 -8.58 18.09
N ASN A 10 -3.27 -8.13 16.99
CA ASN A 10 -3.83 -6.79 16.86
C ASN A 10 -4.91 -6.51 17.92
N ALA A 11 -5.82 -7.46 18.14
CA ALA A 11 -6.84 -7.35 19.18
C ALA A 11 -6.25 -7.24 20.59
N LEU A 12 -5.18 -7.99 20.89
CA LEU A 12 -4.49 -7.95 22.18
C LEU A 12 -3.68 -6.66 22.36
N VAL A 13 -3.04 -6.14 21.30
CA VAL A 13 -2.36 -4.84 21.33
C VAL A 13 -3.36 -3.69 21.58
N GLN A 14 -4.50 -3.71 20.89
CA GLN A 14 -5.59 -2.76 21.15
C GLN A 14 -6.10 -2.83 22.59
N LEU A 15 -6.27 -4.05 23.11
CA LEU A 15 -6.70 -4.28 24.48
C LEU A 15 -5.65 -3.76 25.49
N ARG A 16 -4.35 -3.95 25.23
CA ARG A 16 -3.26 -3.41 26.05
C ARG A 16 -3.27 -1.89 26.08
N ALA A 17 -3.41 -1.25 24.92
CA ALA A 17 -3.49 0.21 24.82
C ALA A 17 -4.70 0.76 25.58
N LEU A 18 -5.87 0.10 25.46
CA LEU A 18 -7.08 0.48 26.19
C LEU A 18 -6.93 0.30 27.70
N LEU A 19 -6.29 -0.79 28.14
CA LEU A 19 -6.00 -1.05 29.56
C LEU A 19 -5.08 0.03 30.15
N GLU A 20 -4.03 0.43 29.43
CA GLU A 20 -3.12 1.48 29.88
C GLU A 20 -3.84 2.84 29.96
N GLN A 21 -4.64 3.20 28.95
CA GLN A 21 -5.46 4.41 28.98
C GLN A 21 -6.45 4.42 30.16
N ALA A 22 -7.06 3.27 30.45
CA ALA A 22 -7.97 3.11 31.58
C ALA A 22 -7.24 3.30 32.92
N ARG A 23 -6.03 2.73 33.07
CA ARG A 23 -5.17 2.90 34.25
C ARG A 23 -4.80 4.37 34.48
N GLN A 24 -4.34 5.05 33.43
CA GLN A 24 -3.99 6.48 33.51
C GLN A 24 -5.20 7.32 33.91
N SER A 25 -6.36 7.05 33.29
CA SER A 25 -7.61 7.73 33.62
C SER A 25 -8.05 7.49 35.07
N ALA A 26 -7.84 6.28 35.61
CA ALA A 26 -8.16 5.94 36.99
C ALA A 26 -7.34 6.72 38.03
N SER A 27 -6.20 7.28 37.65
CA SER A 27 -5.39 8.14 38.53
C SER A 27 -5.90 9.58 38.63
N THR A 28 -6.86 9.97 37.78
CA THR A 28 -7.38 11.34 37.73
C THR A 28 -8.31 11.66 38.90
N THR A 29 -8.22 12.90 39.40
CA THR A 29 -9.04 13.39 40.52
C THR A 29 -10.26 14.20 40.08
N SER A 30 -10.39 14.54 38.80
CA SER A 30 -11.49 15.36 38.30
C SER A 30 -12.79 14.54 38.16
N PRO A 31 -13.98 15.14 38.37
CA PRO A 31 -15.26 14.41 38.21
C PRO A 31 -15.43 13.78 36.82
N VAL A 32 -15.05 14.49 35.75
CA VAL A 32 -15.11 13.98 34.37
C VAL A 32 -14.09 12.87 34.15
N GLY A 33 -12.88 13.02 34.69
CA GLY A 33 -11.84 11.99 34.62
C GLY A 33 -12.25 10.70 35.32
N ARG A 34 -12.90 10.79 36.49
CA ARG A 34 -13.45 9.62 37.21
C ARG A 34 -14.53 8.89 36.43
N LEU A 35 -15.46 9.62 35.82
CA LEU A 35 -16.48 9.00 34.96
C LEU A 35 -15.84 8.33 33.72
N THR A 36 -14.84 8.99 33.13
CA THR A 36 -14.08 8.44 32.00
C THR A 36 -13.36 7.16 32.40
N ALA A 37 -12.70 7.15 33.57
CA ALA A 37 -12.04 5.96 34.12
C ALA A 37 -13.02 4.80 34.32
N LEU A 38 -14.18 5.08 34.92
CA LEU A 38 -15.23 4.09 35.15
C LEU A 38 -15.66 3.41 33.83
N VAL A 39 -15.90 4.22 32.78
CA VAL A 39 -16.30 3.73 31.45
C VAL A 39 -15.17 2.94 30.79
N LEU A 40 -13.93 3.44 30.81
CA LEU A 40 -12.80 2.78 30.17
C LEU A 40 -12.45 1.44 30.84
N LEU A 41 -12.45 1.39 32.18
CA LEU A 41 -12.19 0.14 32.91
C LEU A 41 -13.25 -0.92 32.58
N ASP A 42 -14.53 -0.55 32.55
CA ASP A 42 -15.60 -1.48 32.18
C ASP A 42 -15.49 -1.92 30.70
N ALA A 43 -15.15 -1.00 29.79
CA ALA A 43 -14.93 -1.32 28.38
C ALA A 43 -13.78 -2.31 28.17
N VAL A 44 -12.70 -2.25 28.95
CA VAL A 44 -11.62 -3.25 28.92
C VAL A 44 -12.15 -4.64 29.28
N ASN A 45 -12.93 -4.73 30.37
CA ASN A 45 -13.50 -6.00 30.85
C ASN A 45 -14.48 -6.61 29.83
N GLU A 46 -15.34 -5.78 29.22
CA GLU A 46 -16.23 -6.21 28.14
C GLU A 46 -15.44 -6.66 26.91
N ARG A 47 -14.43 -5.87 26.50
CA ARG A 47 -13.61 -6.17 25.31
C ARG A 47 -12.86 -7.48 25.45
N VAL A 48 -12.17 -7.73 26.57
CA VAL A 48 -11.43 -8.99 26.77
C VAL A 48 -12.37 -10.20 26.81
N THR A 49 -13.57 -10.03 27.38
CA THR A 49 -14.59 -11.10 27.43
C THR A 49 -15.14 -11.39 26.03
N HIS A 50 -15.42 -10.36 25.24
CA HIS A 50 -15.82 -10.52 23.83
C HIS A 50 -14.73 -11.20 22.99
N LEU A 51 -13.45 -10.83 23.19
CA LEU A 51 -12.34 -11.50 22.50
C LEU A 51 -12.25 -12.98 22.88
N ALA A 52 -12.45 -13.31 24.16
CA ALA A 52 -12.51 -14.70 24.62
C ALA A 52 -13.65 -15.47 23.95
N VAL A 53 -14.85 -14.90 23.89
CA VAL A 53 -16.02 -15.48 23.18
C VAL A 53 -15.70 -15.75 21.71
N GLN A 54 -15.07 -14.80 21.01
CA GLN A 54 -14.75 -14.93 19.59
C GLN A 54 -13.68 -15.98 19.31
N THR A 55 -12.78 -16.20 20.27
CA THR A 55 -11.62 -17.10 20.11
C THR A 55 -11.96 -18.53 20.50
N LEU A 56 -12.83 -18.73 21.50
CA LEU A 56 -13.17 -20.06 22.01
C LEU A 56 -14.23 -20.72 21.11
N PRO A 57 -13.91 -21.87 20.47
CA PRO A 57 -14.80 -22.47 19.45
C PRO A 57 -16.14 -22.95 20.00
N ASP A 58 -16.19 -23.31 21.29
CA ASP A 58 -17.36 -23.89 21.94
C ASP A 58 -18.28 -22.84 22.61
N VAL A 59 -17.89 -21.56 22.61
CA VAL A 59 -18.66 -20.49 23.25
C VAL A 59 -19.63 -19.88 22.24
N ARG A 60 -20.93 -20.14 22.43
CA ARG A 60 -22.00 -19.52 21.63
C ARG A 60 -22.74 -18.46 22.43
N VAL A 61 -22.71 -17.23 21.94
CA VAL A 61 -23.39 -16.08 22.56
C VAL A 61 -24.61 -15.69 21.74
N GLY A 62 -25.75 -15.56 22.41
CA GLY A 62 -27.00 -15.08 21.83
C GLY A 62 -26.99 -13.55 21.69
N ALA A 63 -27.81 -13.01 20.78
CA ALA A 63 -27.87 -11.58 20.52
C ALA A 63 -28.34 -10.72 21.72
N ARG A 64 -28.91 -11.34 22.75
CA ARG A 64 -29.40 -10.68 23.98
C ARG A 64 -28.57 -11.00 25.21
N ASP A 65 -27.48 -11.75 25.04
CA ASP A 65 -26.71 -12.18 26.18
C ASP A 65 -26.02 -10.99 26.83
N LEU A 66 -26.19 -10.87 28.15
CA LEU A 66 -25.58 -9.79 28.93
C LEU A 66 -24.13 -10.12 29.29
N PHE A 67 -23.39 -9.10 29.76
CA PHE A 67 -21.98 -9.26 30.14
C PHE A 67 -21.74 -10.40 31.14
N GLU A 68 -22.58 -10.52 32.19
CA GLU A 68 -22.46 -11.61 33.18
C GLU A 68 -22.74 -13.00 32.57
N GLU A 69 -23.59 -13.08 31.55
CA GLU A 69 -23.91 -14.34 30.84
C GLU A 69 -22.77 -14.75 29.91
N MET A 70 -22.16 -13.80 29.19
CA MET A 70 -20.95 -14.03 28.39
C MET A 70 -19.80 -14.52 29.26
N TYR A 71 -19.54 -13.88 30.40
CA TYR A 71 -18.54 -14.34 31.37
C TYR A 71 -18.81 -15.78 31.82
N SER A 72 -20.06 -16.09 32.18
CA SER A 72 -20.43 -17.42 32.67
C SER A 72 -20.13 -18.51 31.63
N LYS A 73 -20.44 -18.25 30.35
CA LYS A 73 -20.14 -19.17 29.23
C LYS A 73 -18.65 -19.31 28.97
N VAL A 74 -17.89 -18.20 28.99
CA VAL A 74 -16.43 -18.23 28.85
C VAL A 74 -15.80 -19.04 29.98
N ARG A 75 -16.26 -18.83 31.23
CA ARG A 75 -15.78 -19.57 32.40
C ARG A 75 -16.08 -21.07 32.29
N GLU A 76 -17.28 -21.43 31.83
CA GLU A 76 -17.67 -22.82 31.60
C GLU A 76 -16.78 -23.49 30.54
N ALA A 77 -16.53 -22.81 29.42
CA ALA A 77 -15.68 -23.33 28.35
C ALA A 77 -14.20 -23.48 28.75
N LEU A 78 -13.68 -22.57 29.56
CA LEU A 78 -12.30 -22.68 30.07
C LEU A 78 -12.16 -23.71 31.20
N ALA A 79 -13.26 -24.03 31.90
CA ALA A 79 -13.33 -25.01 32.97
C ALA A 79 -12.15 -24.90 33.96
N SER A 80 -11.32 -25.95 34.06
CA SER A 80 -10.19 -26.03 34.98
C SER A 80 -9.00 -25.14 34.60
N ARG A 81 -8.94 -24.61 33.37
CA ARG A 81 -7.87 -23.71 32.92
C ARG A 81 -7.96 -22.31 33.52
N TRP A 82 -9.13 -21.93 34.03
CA TRP A 82 -9.38 -20.60 34.61
C TRP A 82 -10.29 -20.72 35.83
N SER A 83 -9.71 -21.17 36.94
CA SER A 83 -10.46 -21.69 38.10
C SER A 83 -10.57 -20.74 39.30
N ARG A 84 -9.97 -19.54 39.27
CA ARG A 84 -10.04 -18.57 40.37
C ARG A 84 -10.96 -17.39 40.03
N ASP A 85 -11.52 -16.76 41.06
CA ASP A 85 -12.17 -15.46 40.95
C ASP A 85 -11.08 -14.39 40.75
N HIS A 86 -10.61 -14.24 39.52
CA HIS A 86 -9.50 -13.36 39.13
C HIS A 86 -9.92 -11.88 39.12
N GLY A 87 -10.49 -11.40 40.24
CA GLY A 87 -11.02 -10.04 40.37
C GLY A 87 -12.44 -9.85 39.84
N TRP A 88 -13.13 -10.92 39.42
CA TRP A 88 -14.46 -10.83 38.81
C TRP A 88 -15.49 -10.21 39.77
N ALA A 89 -15.41 -10.51 41.08
CA ALA A 89 -16.29 -9.88 42.07
C ALA A 89 -16.25 -8.34 42.03
N GLU A 90 -15.06 -7.75 41.82
CA GLU A 90 -14.88 -6.31 41.71
C GLU A 90 -15.22 -5.78 40.31
N VAL A 91 -14.90 -6.53 39.25
CA VAL A 91 -15.34 -6.22 37.88
C VAL A 91 -16.87 -6.13 37.79
N ARG A 92 -17.59 -7.03 38.46
CA ARG A 92 -19.05 -6.99 38.52
C ARG A 92 -19.58 -5.76 39.26
N LYS A 93 -18.91 -5.33 40.34
CA LYS A 93 -19.27 -4.10 41.07
C LYS A 93 -19.01 -2.87 40.19
N LEU A 94 -17.88 -2.84 39.50
CA LEU A 94 -17.52 -1.81 38.52
C LEU A 94 -18.60 -1.68 37.43
N HIS A 95 -18.99 -2.79 36.80
CA HIS A 95 -20.01 -2.80 35.74
C HIS A 95 -21.36 -2.22 36.23
N ARG A 96 -21.78 -2.60 37.45
CA ARG A 96 -23.00 -2.02 38.08
C ARG A 96 -22.85 -0.54 38.38
N ALA A 97 -21.69 -0.12 38.89
CA ALA A 97 -21.41 1.29 39.14
C ALA A 97 -21.46 2.12 37.84
N ARG A 98 -20.94 1.59 36.73
CA ARG A 98 -21.04 2.20 35.40
C ARG A 98 -22.50 2.34 34.96
N ASN A 99 -23.31 1.29 35.10
CA ASN A 99 -24.72 1.34 34.74
C ASN A 99 -25.49 2.36 35.61
N ASN A 100 -25.22 2.42 36.91
CA ASN A 100 -25.81 3.43 37.80
C ASN A 100 -25.37 4.85 37.41
N ALA A 101 -24.10 5.05 37.05
CA ALA A 101 -23.63 6.35 36.59
C ALA A 101 -24.35 6.81 35.31
N GLN A 102 -24.61 5.89 34.37
CA GLN A 102 -25.32 6.18 33.13
C GLN A 102 -26.82 6.45 33.33
N HIS A 103 -27.48 5.67 34.19
CA HIS A 103 -28.94 5.75 34.35
C HIS A 103 -29.39 6.72 35.44
N GLU A 104 -28.60 6.90 36.50
CA GLU A 104 -28.95 7.67 37.70
C GLU A 104 -28.09 8.93 37.86
N GLY A 105 -27.05 9.10 37.04
CA GLY A 105 -26.13 10.24 37.14
C GLY A 105 -25.22 10.21 38.38
N LEU A 106 -25.12 9.06 39.05
CA LEU A 106 -24.27 8.90 40.23
C LEU A 106 -22.80 8.76 39.81
N GLY A 107 -21.96 9.72 40.20
CA GLY A 107 -20.53 9.65 39.92
C GLY A 107 -19.83 8.49 40.63
N ALA A 108 -18.73 8.00 40.04
CA ALA A 108 -17.89 6.98 40.67
C ALA A 108 -17.27 7.50 41.99
N ASP A 109 -17.30 6.66 43.02
CA ASP A 109 -16.58 6.91 44.27
C ASP A 109 -15.06 6.87 44.00
N PRO A 110 -14.32 7.97 44.23
CA PRO A 110 -12.87 8.00 44.02
C PRO A 110 -12.12 6.93 44.82
N ALA A 111 -12.63 6.52 45.99
CA ALA A 111 -11.97 5.52 46.83
C ALA A 111 -12.00 4.11 46.22
N LEU A 112 -12.93 3.83 45.30
CA LEU A 112 -13.09 2.52 44.67
C LEU A 112 -12.30 2.37 43.38
N LEU A 113 -11.98 3.47 42.69
CA LEU A 113 -11.31 3.45 41.38
C LEU A 113 -9.96 2.70 41.38
N PRO A 114 -9.05 2.88 42.35
CA PRO A 114 -7.80 2.12 42.37
C PRO A 114 -8.03 0.61 42.49
N GLY A 115 -9.01 0.19 43.30
CA GLY A 115 -9.37 -1.21 43.45
C GLY A 115 -9.93 -1.81 42.16
N TRP A 116 -10.80 -1.08 41.47
CA TRP A 116 -11.33 -1.50 40.17
C TRP A 116 -10.28 -1.55 39.07
N ALA A 117 -9.29 -0.65 39.08
CA ALA A 117 -8.18 -0.68 38.14
C ALA A 117 -7.34 -1.96 38.32
N ILE A 118 -6.99 -2.29 39.57
CA ILE A 118 -6.25 -3.52 39.89
C ILE A 118 -7.05 -4.77 39.49
N ALA A 119 -8.35 -4.80 39.80
CA ALA A 119 -9.21 -5.93 39.46
C ALA A 119 -9.36 -6.11 37.94
N THR A 120 -9.52 -5.01 37.19
CA THR A 120 -9.60 -5.01 35.73
C THR A 120 -8.31 -5.55 35.11
N GLU A 121 -7.15 -5.13 35.62
CA GLU A 121 -5.85 -5.63 35.17
C GLU A 121 -5.69 -7.13 35.46
N GLN A 122 -6.01 -7.59 36.68
CA GLN A 122 -5.94 -9.00 37.06
C GLN A 122 -6.88 -9.86 36.21
N TYR A 123 -8.12 -9.41 36.01
CA TYR A 123 -9.12 -10.07 35.19
C TYR A 123 -8.62 -10.21 33.76
N THR A 124 -8.21 -9.10 33.14
CA THR A 124 -7.74 -9.03 31.75
C THR A 124 -6.54 -9.93 31.52
N ARG A 125 -5.48 -9.79 32.34
CA ARG A 125 -4.26 -10.59 32.22
C ARG A 125 -4.55 -12.09 32.38
N SER A 126 -5.36 -12.45 33.37
CA SER A 126 -5.70 -13.87 33.63
C SER A 126 -6.50 -14.48 32.49
N LEU A 127 -7.46 -13.74 31.93
CA LEU A 127 -8.30 -14.23 30.84
C LEU A 127 -7.51 -14.34 29.53
N VAL A 128 -6.65 -13.36 29.23
CA VAL A 128 -5.74 -13.43 28.07
C VAL A 128 -4.82 -14.64 28.18
N GLN A 129 -4.19 -14.85 29.35
CA GLN A 129 -3.33 -16.01 29.59
C GLN A 129 -4.09 -17.33 29.43
N ALA A 130 -5.33 -17.42 29.92
CA ALA A 130 -6.13 -18.63 29.84
C ALA A 130 -6.55 -18.97 28.40
N VAL A 131 -6.97 -17.96 27.63
CA VAL A 131 -7.50 -18.09 26.27
C VAL A 131 -6.38 -18.24 25.24
N PHE A 132 -5.40 -17.33 25.27
CA PHE A 132 -4.36 -17.21 24.23
C PHE A 132 -3.02 -17.83 24.62
N THR A 133 -2.87 -18.29 25.87
CA THR A 133 -1.63 -18.89 26.39
C THR A 133 -0.39 -17.99 26.32
N VAL A 134 -0.60 -16.67 26.31
CA VAL A 134 0.45 -15.64 26.32
C VAL A 134 0.13 -14.57 27.35
N SER A 135 1.15 -13.85 27.82
CA SER A 135 0.94 -12.61 28.56
C SER A 135 0.57 -11.49 27.60
N ILE A 136 -0.39 -10.64 27.97
CA ILE A 136 -0.75 -9.44 27.18
C ILE A 136 0.45 -8.48 27.01
N ASP A 137 1.39 -8.48 27.97
CA ASP A 137 2.59 -7.64 27.92
C ASP A 137 3.64 -8.18 26.95
N GLU A 138 3.63 -9.48 26.66
CA GLU A 138 4.58 -10.15 25.76
C GLU A 138 4.18 -10.07 24.29
N VAL A 139 2.99 -9.52 23.98
CA VAL A 139 2.55 -9.37 22.59
C VAL A 139 3.27 -8.19 21.95
N HIS A 140 4.07 -8.45 20.94
CA HIS A 140 4.78 -7.39 20.20
C HIS A 140 3.81 -6.66 19.24
N LEU A 141 4.07 -5.38 18.99
CA LEU A 141 3.37 -4.62 17.95
C LEU A 141 3.57 -5.27 16.58
N ALA A 142 4.78 -5.78 16.32
CA ALA A 142 5.11 -6.51 15.10
C ALA A 142 4.19 -7.71 14.83
N ASP A 143 3.72 -8.41 15.87
CA ASP A 143 2.88 -9.60 15.72
C ASP A 143 1.49 -9.27 15.15
N ALA A 144 1.07 -8.00 15.24
CA ALA A 144 -0.19 -7.50 14.71
C ALA A 144 -0.12 -7.03 13.24
N ILE A 145 1.05 -7.13 12.60
CA ILE A 145 1.29 -6.72 11.22
C ILE A 145 1.34 -7.96 10.33
N THR A 146 0.58 -7.94 9.24
CA THR A 146 0.46 -9.08 8.32
C THR A 146 1.66 -9.18 7.38
N ASP A 147 2.19 -8.04 6.94
CA ASP A 147 3.35 -7.97 6.06
C ASP A 147 4.67 -8.29 6.81
N PRO A 148 5.40 -9.36 6.44
CA PRO A 148 6.55 -9.83 7.20
C PRO A 148 7.74 -8.86 7.18
N ASP A 149 7.93 -8.10 6.10
CA ASP A 149 9.04 -7.16 5.98
C ASP A 149 8.81 -5.97 6.92
N ILE A 150 7.59 -5.44 6.94
CA ILE A 150 7.21 -4.34 7.83
C ILE A 150 7.19 -4.82 9.28
N ALA A 151 6.67 -6.02 9.55
CA ALA A 151 6.66 -6.61 10.88
C ALA A 151 8.09 -6.75 11.44
N THR A 152 9.04 -7.16 10.61
CA THR A 152 10.46 -7.26 11.01
C THR A 152 11.03 -5.90 11.42
N GLU A 153 10.78 -4.85 10.63
CA GLU A 153 11.27 -3.50 10.98
C GLU A 153 10.60 -2.94 12.25
N VAL A 154 9.30 -3.20 12.45
CA VAL A 154 8.62 -2.82 13.69
C VAL A 154 9.20 -3.57 14.89
N ARG A 155 9.50 -4.87 14.75
CA ARG A 155 10.12 -5.67 15.82
C ARG A 155 11.51 -5.14 16.17
N ASN A 156 12.34 -4.86 15.17
CA ASN A 156 13.65 -4.25 15.36
C ASN A 156 13.55 -2.92 16.12
N GLY A 157 12.51 -2.11 15.82
CA GLY A 157 12.23 -0.88 16.55
C GLY A 157 11.83 -1.11 18.01
N GLU A 158 10.99 -2.10 18.29
CA GLU A 158 10.60 -2.48 19.66
C GLU A 158 11.78 -2.97 20.50
N GLU A 159 12.63 -3.82 19.92
CA GLU A 159 13.81 -4.37 20.58
C GLU A 159 14.84 -3.26 20.87
N ALA A 160 15.14 -2.42 19.89
CA ALA A 160 16.05 -1.28 20.07
C ALA A 160 15.58 -0.30 21.16
N LEU A 161 14.26 -0.02 21.24
CA LEU A 161 13.70 0.81 22.33
C LEU A 161 13.79 0.15 23.70
N THR A 162 13.75 -1.19 23.75
CA THR A 162 13.90 -1.96 24.99
C THR A 162 15.35 -1.89 25.47
N ASP A 163 16.30 -1.97 24.54
CA ASP A 163 17.74 -1.87 24.81
C ASP A 163 18.23 -0.43 25.05
N GLY A 164 17.37 0.57 24.81
CA GLY A 164 17.69 1.99 24.98
C GLY A 164 18.43 2.62 23.78
N ASP A 165 18.54 1.90 22.67
CA ASP A 165 19.11 2.39 21.42
C ASP A 165 18.06 3.18 20.61
N VAL A 166 17.94 4.47 20.94
CA VAL A 166 16.96 5.36 20.30
C VAL A 166 17.26 5.57 18.81
N VAL A 167 18.53 5.56 18.41
CA VAL A 167 18.94 5.80 17.02
C VAL A 167 18.52 4.62 16.15
N ALA A 168 18.88 3.40 16.56
CA ALA A 168 18.49 2.18 15.84
C ALA A 168 16.97 2.03 15.78
N ALA A 169 16.27 2.38 16.87
CA ALA A 169 14.81 2.39 16.90
C ALA A 169 14.21 3.33 15.85
N MET A 170 14.66 4.59 15.80
CA MET A 170 14.16 5.58 14.86
C MET A 170 14.42 5.20 13.40
N ASP A 171 15.58 4.60 13.11
CA ASP A 171 15.89 4.09 11.78
C ASP A 171 14.94 2.96 11.36
N ALA A 172 14.69 1.99 12.24
CA ALA A 172 13.77 0.88 11.99
C ALA A 172 12.32 1.36 11.81
N ILE A 173 11.85 2.27 12.68
CA ILE A 173 10.54 2.93 12.58
C ILE A 173 10.40 3.65 11.22
N GLY A 174 11.46 4.37 10.81
CA GLY A 174 11.52 5.08 9.53
C GLY A 174 11.43 4.15 8.32
N ARG A 175 12.12 2.99 8.36
CA ARG A 175 12.06 1.96 7.31
C ARG A 175 10.68 1.30 7.26
N ALA A 176 10.11 0.90 8.39
CA ALA A 176 8.77 0.34 8.47
C ALA A 176 7.72 1.27 7.84
N PHE A 177 7.73 2.56 8.23
CA PHE A 177 6.82 3.55 7.67
C PHE A 177 7.01 3.73 6.17
N ARG A 178 8.26 3.86 5.69
CA ARG A 178 8.56 4.04 4.27
C ARG A 178 8.05 2.86 3.44
N GLN A 179 8.31 1.63 3.88
CA GLN A 179 7.83 0.44 3.18
C GLN A 179 6.30 0.38 3.09
N ALA A 180 5.60 0.65 4.19
CA ALA A 180 4.14 0.68 4.22
C ALA A 180 3.58 1.80 3.32
N PHE A 181 4.18 2.99 3.39
CA PHE A 181 3.81 4.15 2.60
C PHE A 181 4.01 3.91 1.09
N ASP A 182 5.15 3.35 0.69
CA ASP A 182 5.46 3.05 -0.70
C ASP A 182 4.55 1.96 -1.28
N ARG A 183 4.17 0.95 -0.49
CA ARG A 183 3.21 -0.07 -0.89
C ARG A 183 1.82 0.53 -1.13
N TRP A 184 1.35 1.39 -0.23
CA TRP A 184 0.10 2.12 -0.41
C TRP A 184 0.12 2.99 -1.67
N LEU A 185 1.20 3.74 -1.89
CA LEU A 185 1.39 4.56 -3.08
C LEU A 185 1.37 3.70 -4.34
N GLY A 186 2.10 2.58 -4.36
CA GLY A 186 2.14 1.64 -5.48
C GLY A 186 0.76 1.04 -5.84
N GLN A 187 -0.07 0.76 -4.83
CA GLN A 187 -1.44 0.29 -5.03
C GLN A 187 -2.33 1.34 -5.71
N HIS A 188 -2.16 2.62 -5.37
CA HIS A 188 -3.02 3.71 -5.88
C HIS A 188 -2.52 4.27 -7.21
N SER A 189 -1.21 4.34 -7.42
CA SER A 189 -0.63 4.79 -8.70
C SER A 189 -0.96 3.86 -9.86
N ARG A 190 -1.17 2.56 -9.62
CA ARG A 190 -1.58 1.61 -10.67
C ARG A 190 -3.05 1.74 -11.08
N ALA A 191 -3.94 2.05 -10.14
CA ALA A 191 -5.37 2.28 -10.43
C ALA A 191 -5.59 3.50 -11.36
N HIS A 192 -4.67 4.46 -11.34
CA HIS A 192 -4.74 5.68 -12.12
C HIS A 192 -4.15 5.60 -13.54
N ARG A 193 -3.44 4.51 -13.88
CA ARG A 193 -2.89 4.31 -15.24
C ARG A 193 -3.96 4.08 -16.32
N ASN A 194 -5.20 3.75 -15.95
CA ASN A 194 -6.23 3.31 -16.90
C ASN A 194 -7.28 4.36 -17.31
N GLY A 195 -7.02 5.68 -17.21
CA GLY A 195 -7.85 6.57 -18.03
C GLY A 195 -7.87 8.08 -17.79
N PHE A 196 -7.48 8.63 -16.64
CA PHE A 196 -7.67 10.08 -16.41
C PHE A 196 -6.67 10.77 -15.47
N ALA A 197 -5.62 10.08 -15.04
CA ALA A 197 -4.59 10.69 -14.21
C ALA A 197 -3.22 10.39 -14.81
N THR A 198 -2.92 11.03 -15.94
CA THR A 198 -1.57 11.51 -16.18
C THR A 198 -1.22 12.30 -14.93
N TYR A 199 -0.32 11.78 -14.10
CA TYR A 199 0.30 12.58 -13.06
C TYR A 199 0.81 13.82 -13.76
N TYR A 200 0.24 14.98 -13.45
CA TYR A 200 0.88 16.25 -13.77
C TYR A 200 2.15 16.28 -12.91
N SER A 201 3.22 15.62 -13.36
CA SER A 201 4.56 16.08 -13.05
C SER A 201 4.66 17.41 -13.77
N ILE A 202 4.23 18.46 -13.09
CA ILE A 202 4.48 19.83 -13.51
C ILE A 202 5.97 20.06 -13.29
N HIS A 203 6.81 19.41 -14.10
CA HIS A 203 8.22 19.76 -14.20
C HIS A 203 8.26 21.09 -14.94
N ILE A 204 8.13 22.18 -14.19
CA ILE A 204 8.44 23.50 -14.70
C ILE A 204 9.92 23.71 -14.38
N ASP A 205 10.75 23.63 -15.42
CA ASP A 205 12.16 23.97 -15.33
C ASP A 205 12.32 25.34 -14.64
N GLY A 206 13.10 25.38 -13.55
CA GLY A 206 13.34 26.59 -12.76
C GLY A 206 12.44 26.78 -11.52
N PHE A 207 11.58 25.82 -11.16
CA PHE A 207 10.71 25.89 -9.96
C PHE A 207 10.86 24.68 -9.03
N GLU A 208 12.10 24.32 -8.68
CA GLU A 208 12.41 23.21 -7.75
C GLU A 208 11.66 23.30 -6.42
N GLU A 209 11.46 24.51 -5.90
CA GLU A 209 10.70 24.76 -4.66
C GLU A 209 9.20 24.44 -4.81
N VAL A 210 8.61 24.64 -5.99
CA VAL A 210 7.20 24.29 -6.23
C VAL A 210 7.06 22.77 -6.32
N ASP A 211 7.97 22.09 -7.02
CA ASP A 211 8.00 20.63 -7.07
C ASP A 211 8.16 20.01 -5.68
N LYS A 212 9.04 20.59 -4.86
CA LYS A 212 9.23 20.18 -3.46
C LYS A 212 7.96 20.39 -2.65
N ALA A 213 7.31 21.55 -2.75
CA ALA A 213 6.05 21.85 -2.05
C ALA A 213 4.91 20.92 -2.49
N LEU A 214 4.81 20.60 -3.78
CA LEU A 214 3.83 19.65 -4.32
C LEU A 214 4.07 18.23 -3.80
N ARG A 215 5.32 17.75 -3.76
CA ARG A 215 5.66 16.45 -3.16
C ARG A 215 5.31 16.41 -1.68
N GLN A 216 5.69 17.43 -0.92
CA GLN A 216 5.35 17.53 0.51
C GLN A 216 3.83 17.54 0.75
N THR A 217 3.08 18.29 -0.05
CA THR A 217 1.61 18.34 0.05
C THR A 217 0.99 16.99 -0.28
N ARG A 218 1.49 16.32 -1.34
CA ARG A 218 1.04 14.98 -1.72
C ARG A 218 1.30 13.98 -0.61
N ASP A 219 2.51 13.97 -0.07
CA ASP A 219 2.90 13.02 0.97
C ASP A 219 2.10 13.25 2.27
N LEU A 220 1.80 14.51 2.59
CA LEU A 220 0.91 14.88 3.68
C LEU A 220 -0.51 14.33 3.47
N VAL A 221 -1.12 14.54 2.30
CA VAL A 221 -2.46 14.04 1.98
C VAL A 221 -2.50 12.50 2.07
N ILE A 222 -1.47 11.84 1.57
CA ILE A 222 -1.37 10.38 1.63
C ILE A 222 -1.25 9.91 3.07
N ALA A 223 -0.30 10.46 3.84
CA ALA A 223 -0.09 10.04 5.22
C ALA A 223 -1.32 10.32 6.11
N GLN A 224 -2.05 11.40 5.84
CA GLN A 224 -3.30 11.73 6.54
C GLN A 224 -4.41 10.70 6.32
N SER A 225 -4.33 9.85 5.28
CA SER A 225 -5.38 8.86 4.98
C SER A 225 -5.60 7.86 6.11
N PHE A 226 -4.57 7.57 6.92
CA PHE A 226 -4.64 6.62 8.02
C PHE A 226 -4.23 7.19 9.38
N ALA A 227 -3.73 8.43 9.42
CA ALA A 227 -3.41 9.12 10.67
C ALA A 227 -4.68 9.35 11.52
N ILE A 228 -4.57 9.25 12.85
CA ILE A 228 -5.64 9.66 13.78
C ILE A 228 -5.81 11.17 13.74
N ASP A 229 -4.68 11.87 13.77
CA ASP A 229 -4.58 13.31 13.84
C ASP A 229 -3.57 13.78 12.77
N PRO A 230 -3.94 14.67 11.86
CA PRO A 230 -3.01 15.30 10.92
C PRO A 230 -1.78 15.95 11.56
N ALA A 231 -1.92 16.47 12.79
CA ALA A 231 -0.81 17.06 13.53
C ALA A 231 0.25 16.01 13.89
N GLU A 232 -0.16 14.76 14.13
CA GLU A 232 0.74 13.67 14.52
C GLU A 232 1.70 13.32 13.39
N TYR A 233 1.21 13.24 12.15
CA TYR A 233 2.08 13.02 10.99
C TYR A 233 3.04 14.20 10.78
N THR A 234 2.57 15.44 10.97
CA THR A 234 3.41 16.63 10.83
C THR A 234 4.55 16.62 11.86
N TRP A 235 4.23 16.27 13.11
CA TRP A 235 5.21 16.08 14.17
C TRP A 235 6.21 14.95 13.85
N TYR A 236 5.73 13.77 13.43
CA TYR A 236 6.59 12.65 13.06
C TYR A 236 7.49 12.98 11.86
N SER A 237 6.94 13.66 10.84
CA SER A 237 7.72 14.12 9.69
C SER A 237 8.79 15.12 10.09
N TYR A 238 8.53 16.01 11.06
CA TYR A 238 9.56 16.87 11.62
C TYR A 238 10.62 16.05 12.34
N LEU A 239 10.21 15.15 13.24
CA LEU A 239 11.10 14.30 14.04
C LEU A 239 12.09 13.50 13.18
N ARG A 240 11.64 12.96 12.04
CA ARG A 240 12.50 12.22 11.09
C ARG A 240 13.61 13.04 10.44
N ASN A 241 13.51 14.36 10.45
CA ASN A 241 14.50 15.27 9.89
C ASN A 241 15.40 15.90 10.96
N VAL A 242 15.15 15.61 12.23
CA VAL A 242 16.01 16.03 13.34
C VAL A 242 17.13 14.98 13.51
N ASP A 243 18.29 15.42 14.00
CA ASP A 243 19.39 14.52 14.37
C ASP A 243 18.89 13.45 15.37
N PRO A 244 19.00 12.14 15.03
CA PRO A 244 18.54 11.03 15.88
C PRO A 244 19.10 11.07 17.31
N ILE A 245 20.28 11.66 17.53
CA ILE A 245 20.92 11.75 18.85
C ILE A 245 20.10 12.67 19.80
N THR A 246 19.33 13.59 19.24
CA THR A 246 18.51 14.53 20.03
C THR A 246 17.11 13.99 20.33
N VAL A 247 16.72 12.88 19.70
CA VAL A 247 15.43 12.24 19.91
C VAL A 247 15.42 11.51 21.25
N THR A 248 14.40 11.73 22.05
CA THR A 248 14.23 11.05 23.33
C THR A 248 13.58 9.67 23.16
N SER A 249 13.78 8.77 24.13
CA SER A 249 13.12 7.46 24.15
C SER A 249 11.58 7.58 24.14
N GLU A 250 11.02 8.63 24.75
CA GLU A 250 9.58 8.90 24.74
C GLU A 250 9.08 9.30 23.34
N GLU A 251 9.81 10.18 22.65
CA GLU A 251 9.50 10.57 21.27
C GLU A 251 9.61 9.38 20.32
N ALA A 252 10.62 8.53 20.47
CA ALA A 252 10.76 7.34 19.64
C ALA A 252 9.65 6.30 19.91
N ARG A 253 9.20 6.12 21.16
CA ARG A 253 8.01 5.30 21.47
C ARG A 253 6.73 5.88 20.85
N ARG A 254 6.57 7.21 20.90
CA ARG A 254 5.42 7.89 20.26
C ARG A 254 5.47 7.73 18.74
N ALA A 255 6.64 7.83 18.12
CA ALA A 255 6.85 7.62 16.70
C ALA A 255 6.52 6.17 16.30
N LEU A 256 6.99 5.18 17.07
CA LEU A 256 6.65 3.78 16.86
C LEU A 256 5.14 3.56 16.94
N ALA A 257 4.47 4.11 17.96
CA ALA A 257 3.02 3.99 18.11
C ALA A 257 2.27 4.62 16.92
N PHE A 258 2.68 5.81 16.46
CA PHE A 258 2.11 6.45 15.28
C PHE A 258 2.24 5.55 14.04
N VAL A 259 3.46 5.08 13.74
CA VAL A 259 3.75 4.25 12.56
C VAL A 259 2.99 2.93 12.62
N PHE A 260 2.97 2.26 13.77
CA PHE A 260 2.21 1.03 13.99
C PHE A 260 0.72 1.21 13.67
N TRP A 261 0.06 2.21 14.25
CA TRP A 261 -1.37 2.43 14.00
C TRP A 261 -1.66 2.82 12.55
N TRP A 262 -0.75 3.56 11.92
CA TRP A 262 -0.85 3.87 10.50
C TRP A 262 -0.83 2.59 9.65
N ILE A 263 0.12 1.68 9.91
CA ILE A 263 0.28 0.40 9.21
C ILE A 263 -0.96 -0.48 9.39
N VAL A 264 -1.41 -0.69 10.63
CA VAL A 264 -2.57 -1.57 10.91
C VAL A 264 -3.84 -1.07 10.21
N ARG A 265 -4.05 0.24 10.15
CA ARG A 265 -5.20 0.83 9.44
C ARG A 265 -5.08 0.68 7.94
N TRP A 266 -3.89 0.91 7.40
CA TRP A 266 -3.62 0.66 6.00
C TRP A 266 -3.91 -0.81 5.65
N GLU A 267 -3.41 -1.78 6.43
CA GLU A 267 -3.67 -3.21 6.21
C GLU A 267 -5.16 -3.53 6.29
N ALA A 268 -5.86 -3.04 7.31
CA ALA A 268 -7.30 -3.24 7.47
C ALA A 268 -8.09 -2.69 6.26
N ILE A 269 -7.75 -1.49 5.78
CA ILE A 269 -8.39 -0.92 4.59
C ILE A 269 -7.99 -1.71 3.35
N ASN A 270 -6.73 -2.11 3.21
CA ASN A 270 -6.26 -2.89 2.07
C ASN A 270 -6.98 -4.25 1.96
N GLN A 271 -7.37 -4.87 3.08
CA GLN A 271 -8.22 -6.06 3.09
C GLN A 271 -9.64 -5.80 2.56
N THR A 272 -10.17 -4.58 2.74
CA THR A 272 -11.50 -4.18 2.21
C THR A 272 -11.45 -3.69 0.76
N ILE A 273 -10.31 -3.17 0.33
CA ILE A 273 -10.10 -2.74 -1.06
C ILE A 273 -10.15 -4.01 -1.91
N VAL A 274 -11.20 -4.15 -2.72
CA VAL A 274 -11.31 -5.23 -3.69
C VAL A 274 -10.03 -5.22 -4.54
N PRO A 275 -9.18 -6.27 -4.47
CA PRO A 275 -7.92 -6.29 -5.19
C PRO A 275 -8.17 -6.06 -6.68
N GLU A 276 -7.26 -5.37 -7.37
CA GLU A 276 -7.43 -5.09 -8.80
C GLU A 276 -7.64 -6.38 -9.62
N THR A 277 -7.05 -7.50 -9.19
CA THR A 277 -7.28 -8.83 -9.78
C THR A 277 -8.72 -9.31 -9.61
N VAL A 278 -9.36 -9.05 -8.47
CA VAL A 278 -10.76 -9.37 -8.19
C VAL A 278 -11.69 -8.38 -8.89
N ARG A 279 -11.35 -7.09 -8.95
CA ARG A 279 -12.09 -6.11 -9.78
C ARG A 279 -12.03 -6.51 -11.24
N ARG A 280 -10.84 -6.87 -11.73
CA ARG A 280 -10.61 -7.41 -13.07
C ARG A 280 -11.36 -8.73 -13.25
N GLY A 281 -11.38 -9.63 -12.28
CA GLY A 281 -12.17 -10.87 -12.31
C GLY A 281 -13.67 -10.60 -12.45
N ARG A 282 -14.23 -9.76 -11.57
CA ARG A 282 -15.65 -9.34 -11.63
C ARG A 282 -15.98 -8.53 -12.89
N ARG A 283 -15.02 -7.77 -13.42
CA ARG A 283 -15.11 -7.08 -14.72
C ARG A 283 -15.16 -8.11 -15.84
N LEU A 284 -14.29 -9.11 -15.81
CA LEU A 284 -14.23 -10.19 -16.79
C LEU A 284 -15.50 -11.06 -16.75
N GLU A 285 -16.03 -11.36 -15.58
CA GLU A 285 -17.31 -12.07 -15.42
C GLU A 285 -18.47 -11.27 -16.00
N ARG A 286 -18.56 -9.97 -15.71
CA ARG A 286 -19.58 -9.08 -16.29
C ARG A 286 -19.46 -8.95 -17.80
N LEU A 287 -18.24 -8.75 -18.30
CA LEU A 287 -17.98 -8.72 -19.73
C LEU A 287 -18.33 -10.05 -20.38
N ALA A 288 -18.02 -11.19 -19.76
CA ALA A 288 -18.36 -12.52 -20.29
C ALA A 288 -19.88 -12.69 -20.50
N VAL A 289 -20.71 -12.18 -19.57
CA VAL A 289 -22.18 -12.20 -19.72
C VAL A 289 -22.67 -11.35 -20.89
N LYS A 290 -21.97 -10.24 -21.18
CA LYS A 290 -22.32 -9.32 -22.26
C LYS A 290 -21.52 -9.54 -23.55
N THR A 291 -20.66 -10.56 -23.58
CA THR A 291 -19.88 -10.94 -24.75
C THR A 291 -20.80 -11.65 -25.73
N ARG A 292 -20.71 -11.29 -27.01
CA ARG A 292 -21.51 -11.92 -28.06
C ARG A 292 -21.18 -13.41 -28.19
N ALA A 293 -22.20 -14.25 -28.31
CA ALA A 293 -22.06 -15.65 -28.74
C ALA A 293 -22.09 -15.80 -30.28
N THR A 294 -22.39 -14.72 -31.01
CA THR A 294 -22.57 -14.70 -32.47
C THR A 294 -21.80 -13.53 -33.07
N ASP A 295 -21.55 -13.52 -34.38
CA ASP A 295 -20.76 -12.49 -35.08
C ASP A 295 -21.52 -11.16 -35.29
N ARG A 296 -22.37 -10.78 -34.33
CA ARG A 296 -23.16 -9.55 -34.39
C ARG A 296 -22.37 -8.38 -33.80
N PRO A 297 -22.49 -7.16 -34.35
CA PRO A 297 -21.84 -5.99 -33.78
C PRO A 297 -22.46 -5.64 -32.43
N ALA A 298 -21.66 -5.04 -31.55
CA ALA A 298 -22.14 -4.49 -30.29
C ALA A 298 -23.31 -3.52 -30.50
N ARG A 299 -24.23 -3.46 -29.53
CA ARG A 299 -25.42 -2.61 -29.60
C ARG A 299 -25.76 -1.96 -28.27
N LEU A 300 -26.53 -0.87 -28.34
CA LEU A 300 -27.14 -0.23 -27.18
C LEU A 300 -28.27 -1.12 -26.64
N GLU A 301 -28.23 -1.44 -25.35
CA GLU A 301 -29.24 -2.21 -24.62
C GLU A 301 -30.23 -1.30 -23.90
N SER A 302 -29.71 -0.38 -23.08
CA SER A 302 -30.52 0.56 -22.31
C SER A 302 -29.81 1.90 -22.12
N VAL A 303 -30.55 2.91 -21.68
CA VAL A 303 -30.00 4.24 -21.36
C VAL A 303 -30.57 4.72 -20.04
N THR A 304 -29.71 5.27 -19.19
CA THR A 304 -30.09 5.97 -17.96
C THR A 304 -29.66 7.42 -18.05
N LEU A 305 -30.47 8.32 -17.49
CA LEU A 305 -30.21 9.76 -17.49
C LEU A 305 -30.06 10.24 -16.05
N LYS A 306 -28.94 10.92 -15.77
CA LYS A 306 -28.70 11.58 -14.48
C LYS A 306 -28.50 13.07 -14.70
N ARG A 307 -29.05 13.87 -13.80
CA ARG A 307 -28.84 15.32 -13.82
C ARG A 307 -27.38 15.59 -13.41
N HIS A 308 -26.68 16.43 -14.17
CA HIS A 308 -25.29 16.80 -13.90
C HIS A 308 -25.20 18.26 -13.46
N THR A 309 -25.55 19.18 -14.36
CA THR A 309 -25.59 20.64 -14.11
C THR A 309 -26.82 21.25 -14.76
N VAL A 310 -27.04 22.56 -14.59
CA VAL A 310 -28.18 23.25 -15.23
C VAL A 310 -27.99 23.22 -16.75
N GLY A 311 -28.99 22.72 -17.48
CA GLY A 311 -28.95 22.60 -18.94
C GLY A 311 -28.21 21.36 -19.46
N ARG A 312 -27.67 20.49 -18.58
CA ARG A 312 -26.91 19.30 -18.97
C ARG A 312 -27.24 18.05 -18.16
N ARG A 313 -27.23 16.91 -18.84
CA ARG A 313 -27.44 15.57 -18.28
C ARG A 313 -26.29 14.67 -18.66
N VAL A 314 -26.03 13.66 -17.84
CA VAL A 314 -25.18 12.52 -18.22
C VAL A 314 -26.10 11.39 -18.65
N ALA A 315 -25.97 10.99 -19.92
CA ALA A 315 -26.56 9.79 -20.48
C ALA A 315 -25.57 8.64 -20.38
N THR A 316 -25.95 7.58 -19.67
CA THR A 316 -25.17 6.35 -19.57
C THR A 316 -25.89 5.26 -20.35
N PHE A 317 -25.29 4.84 -21.47
CA PHE A 317 -25.77 3.79 -22.34
C PHE A 317 -25.13 2.46 -21.96
N GLU A 318 -25.93 1.45 -21.68
CA GLU A 318 -25.49 0.07 -21.51
C GLU A 318 -25.30 -0.57 -22.90
N LEU A 319 -24.18 -1.24 -23.09
CA LEU A 319 -23.80 -1.96 -24.31
C LEU A 319 -23.96 -3.46 -24.09
N THR A 320 -24.36 -4.18 -25.13
CA THR A 320 -24.43 -5.64 -25.15
C THR A 320 -23.88 -6.17 -26.49
N ASP A 321 -23.70 -7.48 -26.59
CA ASP A 321 -23.06 -8.16 -27.73
C ASP A 321 -21.62 -7.65 -27.98
N LEU A 322 -20.87 -7.40 -26.91
CA LEU A 322 -19.47 -6.94 -26.97
C LEU A 322 -18.55 -8.01 -27.58
N PRO A 323 -17.44 -7.62 -28.23
CA PRO A 323 -16.46 -8.59 -28.73
C PRO A 323 -15.85 -9.45 -27.62
N PRO A 324 -15.34 -10.65 -27.96
CA PRO A 324 -14.62 -11.51 -27.01
C PRO A 324 -13.41 -10.81 -26.44
N ARG A 325 -12.97 -11.29 -25.28
CA ARG A 325 -11.90 -10.68 -24.46
C ARG A 325 -10.63 -10.37 -25.25
N GLU A 326 -10.19 -11.28 -26.12
CA GLU A 326 -9.00 -11.07 -26.94
C GLU A 326 -9.12 -9.94 -27.97
N MET A 327 -10.34 -9.50 -28.31
CA MET A 327 -10.62 -8.46 -29.30
C MET A 327 -11.17 -7.17 -28.67
N TYR A 328 -11.56 -7.22 -27.40
CA TYR A 328 -12.28 -6.14 -26.74
C TYR A 328 -11.43 -4.87 -26.60
N GLU A 329 -10.13 -4.98 -26.31
CA GLU A 329 -9.27 -3.80 -26.13
C GLU A 329 -9.09 -3.01 -27.43
N ASP A 330 -8.82 -3.69 -28.56
CA ASP A 330 -8.72 -3.04 -29.89
C ASP A 330 -10.05 -2.43 -30.32
N TRP A 331 -11.16 -3.11 -30.02
CA TRP A 331 -12.49 -2.61 -30.28
C TRP A 331 -12.82 -1.37 -29.44
N ARG A 332 -12.49 -1.41 -28.14
CA ARG A 332 -12.73 -0.31 -27.20
C ARG A 332 -11.97 0.94 -27.64
N GLU A 333 -10.72 0.77 -28.04
CA GLU A 333 -9.88 1.84 -28.56
C GLU A 333 -10.44 2.42 -29.87
N ALA A 334 -10.75 1.56 -30.85
CA ALA A 334 -11.40 1.99 -32.09
C ALA A 334 -12.69 2.77 -31.82
N PHE A 335 -13.52 2.30 -30.88
CA PHE A 335 -14.78 2.95 -30.54
C PHE A 335 -14.57 4.28 -29.85
N ALA A 336 -13.63 4.36 -28.89
CA ALA A 336 -13.29 5.59 -28.20
C ALA A 336 -12.76 6.65 -29.18
N THR A 337 -11.87 6.28 -30.11
CA THR A 337 -11.40 7.18 -31.17
C THR A 337 -12.55 7.66 -32.06
N ALA A 338 -13.44 6.75 -32.46
CA ALA A 338 -14.59 7.11 -33.30
C ALA A 338 -15.60 8.02 -32.56
N LEU A 339 -15.78 7.81 -31.25
CA LEU A 339 -16.60 8.67 -30.40
C LEU A 339 -15.97 10.06 -30.21
N MET A 340 -14.65 10.16 -30.03
CA MET A 340 -13.96 11.45 -29.92
C MET A 340 -14.02 12.25 -31.24
N ALA A 341 -14.13 11.55 -32.38
CA ALA A 341 -14.33 12.16 -33.69
C ALA A 341 -15.79 12.59 -33.96
N LEU A 342 -16.73 12.27 -33.06
CA LEU A 342 -18.12 12.71 -33.17
C LEU A 342 -18.20 14.21 -32.89
N ASP A 343 -18.11 15.03 -33.94
CA ASP A 343 -18.19 16.48 -33.86
C ASP A 343 -19.63 16.95 -33.64
N ARG A 344 -20.01 17.15 -32.38
CA ARG A 344 -21.36 17.57 -31.96
C ARG A 344 -21.29 18.58 -30.83
N ALA A 345 -21.89 19.75 -31.04
CA ALA A 345 -21.93 20.81 -30.03
C ALA A 345 -22.83 20.48 -28.82
N ASP A 346 -23.80 19.59 -28.99
CA ASP A 346 -24.80 19.19 -27.99
C ASP A 346 -24.37 17.96 -27.16
N THR A 347 -23.19 17.41 -27.41
CA THR A 347 -22.66 16.26 -26.68
C THR A 347 -21.19 16.42 -26.32
N ARG A 348 -20.77 15.81 -25.21
CA ARG A 348 -19.38 15.65 -24.85
C ARG A 348 -19.14 14.23 -24.36
N PHE A 349 -18.20 13.53 -25.00
CA PHE A 349 -17.77 12.22 -24.53
C PHE A 349 -17.16 12.36 -23.12
N VAL A 350 -17.65 11.56 -22.18
CA VAL A 350 -17.16 11.56 -20.79
C VAL A 350 -16.26 10.35 -20.58
N ALA A 351 -16.78 9.15 -20.81
CA ALA A 351 -16.02 7.92 -20.60
C ALA A 351 -16.65 6.72 -21.31
N LEU A 352 -15.82 5.74 -21.63
CA LEU A 352 -16.21 4.38 -22.00
C LEU A 352 -15.62 3.45 -20.95
N VAL A 353 -16.46 2.91 -20.07
CA VAL A 353 -16.04 2.03 -18.98
C VAL A 353 -16.75 0.70 -19.17
N ASP A 354 -15.97 -0.32 -19.54
CA ASP A 354 -16.43 -1.69 -19.74
C ASP A 354 -17.58 -1.78 -20.77
N ASP A 355 -18.77 -2.09 -20.28
CA ASP A 355 -20.00 -2.24 -21.02
C ASP A 355 -20.87 -0.99 -21.00
N SER A 356 -20.34 0.15 -20.54
CA SER A 356 -21.10 1.39 -20.41
C SER A 356 -20.41 2.57 -21.10
N LEU A 357 -21.19 3.29 -21.91
CA LEU A 357 -20.80 4.55 -22.55
C LEU A 357 -21.47 5.71 -21.81
N SER A 358 -20.68 6.62 -21.26
CA SER A 358 -21.18 7.84 -20.63
C SER A 358 -20.90 9.07 -21.49
N MET A 359 -21.94 9.84 -21.77
CA MET A 359 -21.88 11.09 -22.53
C MET A 359 -22.62 12.19 -21.78
N GLU A 360 -22.04 13.39 -21.71
CA GLU A 360 -22.75 14.58 -21.29
C GLU A 360 -23.53 15.12 -22.50
N ILE A 361 -24.80 15.43 -22.30
CA ILE A 361 -25.73 15.92 -23.32
C ILE A 361 -26.45 17.16 -22.83
N THR A 362 -26.82 18.06 -23.74
CA THR A 362 -27.68 19.21 -23.42
C THR A 362 -29.15 18.80 -23.34
N ASP A 363 -29.99 19.63 -22.71
CA ASP A 363 -31.43 19.35 -22.59
C ASP A 363 -32.18 19.37 -23.94
N ASP A 364 -31.62 20.01 -24.97
CA ASP A 364 -32.16 20.15 -26.33
C ASP A 364 -31.58 19.15 -27.34
N VAL A 365 -30.78 18.16 -26.89
CA VAL A 365 -30.18 17.15 -27.76
C VAL A 365 -31.25 16.39 -28.56
N ASP A 366 -31.02 16.21 -29.87
CA ASP A 366 -31.81 15.28 -30.66
C ASP A 366 -31.42 13.85 -30.30
N ALA A 367 -32.09 13.29 -29.29
CA ALA A 367 -31.82 11.96 -28.77
C ALA A 367 -31.97 10.86 -29.84
N ALA A 368 -32.91 11.02 -30.79
CA ALA A 368 -33.12 10.04 -31.85
C ALA A 368 -31.98 10.05 -32.87
N ALA A 369 -31.49 11.24 -33.24
CA ALA A 369 -30.31 11.38 -34.08
C ALA A 369 -29.05 10.85 -33.39
N LEU A 370 -28.84 11.18 -32.11
CA LEU A 370 -27.70 10.71 -31.32
C LEU A 370 -27.67 9.17 -31.24
N VAL A 371 -28.78 8.55 -30.85
CA VAL A 371 -28.88 7.09 -30.75
C VAL A 371 -28.62 6.40 -32.09
N ARG A 372 -29.06 7.00 -33.20
CA ARG A 372 -28.79 6.47 -34.55
C ARG A 372 -27.30 6.52 -34.89
N GLN A 373 -26.66 7.67 -34.66
CA GLN A 373 -25.23 7.84 -34.88
C GLN A 373 -24.39 6.88 -34.04
N LEU A 374 -24.75 6.69 -32.76
CA LEU A 374 -24.07 5.72 -31.88
C LEU A 374 -24.20 4.28 -32.41
N LYS A 375 -25.37 3.91 -32.93
CA LYS A 375 -25.56 2.58 -33.56
C LYS A 375 -24.72 2.41 -34.83
N ASP A 376 -24.62 3.45 -35.65
CA ASP A 376 -23.82 3.41 -36.87
C ASP A 376 -22.31 3.35 -36.54
N LEU A 377 -21.86 4.09 -35.52
CA LEU A 377 -20.50 4.02 -35.00
C LEU A 377 -20.17 2.61 -34.50
N LEU A 378 -21.01 2.02 -33.64
CA LEU A 378 -20.80 0.67 -33.11
C LEU A 378 -20.64 -0.38 -34.22
N ARG A 379 -21.35 -0.23 -35.35
CA ARG A 379 -21.20 -1.10 -36.52
C ARG A 379 -19.89 -0.87 -37.26
N ALA A 380 -19.48 0.39 -37.43
CA ALA A 380 -18.23 0.74 -38.11
C ALA A 380 -16.99 0.36 -37.29
N THR A 381 -17.09 0.37 -35.95
CA THR A 381 -15.98 0.04 -35.04
C THR A 381 -15.37 -1.33 -35.31
N GLU A 382 -16.16 -2.34 -35.66
CA GLU A 382 -15.64 -3.70 -35.90
C GLU A 382 -14.58 -3.74 -37.02
N ALA A 383 -14.82 -3.00 -38.11
CA ALA A 383 -13.88 -2.91 -39.22
C ALA A 383 -12.60 -2.16 -38.81
N GLN A 384 -12.75 -1.07 -38.04
CA GLN A 384 -11.61 -0.30 -37.54
C GLN A 384 -10.77 -1.10 -36.53
N ALA A 385 -11.43 -1.85 -35.64
CA ALA A 385 -10.78 -2.73 -34.68
C ALA A 385 -10.02 -3.87 -35.38
N ALA A 386 -10.56 -4.41 -36.48
CA ALA A 386 -9.86 -5.38 -37.31
C ALA A 386 -8.61 -4.79 -37.98
N LEU A 387 -8.68 -3.54 -38.44
CA LEU A 387 -7.54 -2.83 -39.01
C LEU A 387 -6.46 -2.58 -37.95
N LEU A 388 -6.83 -2.10 -36.76
CA LEU A 388 -5.91 -1.89 -35.64
C LEU A 388 -5.21 -3.19 -35.23
N ARG A 389 -5.96 -4.31 -35.15
CA ARG A 389 -5.38 -5.63 -34.87
C ARG A 389 -4.35 -6.03 -35.91
N LYS A 390 -4.64 -5.83 -37.19
CA LYS A 390 -3.71 -6.13 -38.27
C LYS A 390 -2.45 -5.27 -38.18
N GLN A 391 -2.60 -3.97 -37.91
CA GLN A 391 -1.47 -3.06 -37.72
C GLN A 391 -0.61 -3.47 -36.53
N ARG A 392 -1.22 -3.75 -35.37
CA ARG A 392 -0.52 -4.22 -34.16
C ARG A 392 0.18 -5.55 -34.37
N ALA A 393 -0.45 -6.50 -35.06
CA ALA A 393 0.17 -7.78 -35.38
C ALA A 393 1.42 -7.58 -36.27
N GLN A 394 1.33 -6.72 -37.28
CA GLN A 394 2.46 -6.39 -38.16
C GLN A 394 3.57 -5.62 -37.41
N GLU A 395 3.21 -4.67 -36.56
CA GLU A 395 4.16 -3.93 -35.72
C GLU A 395 4.85 -4.85 -34.72
N LYS A 396 4.10 -5.77 -34.11
CA LYS A 396 4.64 -6.78 -33.19
C LYS A 396 5.59 -7.71 -33.92
N GLU A 397 5.22 -8.26 -35.06
CA GLU A 397 6.09 -9.12 -35.87
C GLU A 397 7.39 -8.39 -36.25
N ARG A 398 7.28 -7.15 -36.72
CA ARG A 398 8.44 -6.30 -37.03
C ARG A 398 9.29 -5.98 -35.80
N SER A 399 8.66 -5.77 -34.65
CA SER A 399 9.36 -5.50 -33.38
C SER A 399 10.05 -6.76 -32.84
N ASP A 400 9.43 -7.93 -32.98
CA ASP A 400 10.00 -9.23 -32.61
C ASP A 400 11.20 -9.56 -33.51
N GLU A 401 11.10 -9.34 -34.83
CA GLU A 401 12.21 -9.49 -35.78
C GLU A 401 13.38 -8.57 -35.42
N LYS A 402 13.11 -7.28 -35.14
CA LYS A 402 14.14 -6.33 -34.68
C LYS A 402 14.79 -6.77 -33.38
N ARG A 403 13.99 -7.26 -32.43
CA ARG A 403 14.48 -7.73 -31.13
C ARG A 403 15.39 -8.94 -31.29
N ILE A 404 14.99 -9.93 -32.08
CA ILE A 404 15.81 -11.12 -32.37
C ILE A 404 17.12 -10.69 -33.02
N ALA A 405 17.04 -9.86 -34.06
CA ALA A 405 18.24 -9.36 -34.75
C ALA A 405 19.17 -8.57 -33.82
N PHE A 406 18.63 -7.76 -32.90
CA PHE A 406 19.41 -7.04 -31.91
C PHE A 406 20.06 -8.00 -30.89
N THR A 407 19.30 -8.96 -30.36
CA THR A 407 19.81 -9.96 -29.41
C THR A 407 20.92 -10.81 -30.04
N ASP A 408 20.75 -11.26 -31.28
CA ASP A 408 21.78 -12.00 -32.02
C ASP A 408 23.05 -11.15 -32.23
N ALA A 409 22.87 -9.86 -32.56
CA ALA A 409 23.98 -8.94 -32.72
C ALA A 409 24.71 -8.65 -31.39
N MET A 410 23.98 -8.53 -30.28
CA MET A 410 24.56 -8.36 -28.95
C MET A 410 25.31 -9.61 -28.49
N ALA A 411 24.77 -10.80 -28.75
CA ALA A 411 25.45 -12.06 -28.43
C ALA A 411 26.78 -12.20 -29.17
N ALA A 412 26.85 -11.76 -30.43
CA ALA A 412 28.09 -11.70 -31.21
C ALA A 412 29.12 -10.69 -30.67
N LEU A 413 28.69 -9.72 -29.85
CA LEU A 413 29.52 -8.69 -29.24
C LEU A 413 29.73 -8.91 -27.73
N ALA A 414 29.32 -10.06 -27.18
CA ALA A 414 29.33 -10.31 -25.74
C ALA A 414 30.74 -10.15 -25.12
N ASP A 415 31.78 -10.61 -25.82
CA ASP A 415 33.18 -10.49 -25.36
C ASP A 415 33.70 -9.05 -25.28
N GLN A 416 32.97 -8.08 -25.84
CA GLN A 416 33.31 -6.66 -25.79
C GLN A 416 32.57 -5.91 -24.68
N MET A 417 31.65 -6.57 -23.98
CA MET A 417 30.89 -5.95 -22.91
C MET A 417 31.74 -5.83 -21.63
N PRO A 418 31.67 -4.69 -20.93
CA PRO A 418 32.30 -4.57 -19.62
C PRO A 418 31.74 -5.58 -18.61
N ALA A 419 32.57 -6.02 -17.66
CA ALA A 419 32.20 -7.05 -16.69
C ALA A 419 31.04 -6.66 -15.75
N TRP A 420 30.75 -5.36 -15.61
CA TRP A 420 29.63 -4.85 -14.82
C TRP A 420 28.28 -4.92 -15.55
N VAL A 421 28.28 -5.27 -16.84
CA VAL A 421 27.08 -5.47 -17.66
C VAL A 421 26.75 -6.97 -17.69
N GLU A 422 25.54 -7.32 -17.26
CA GLU A 422 25.03 -8.69 -17.34
C GLU A 422 24.41 -8.97 -18.71
N GLU A 423 23.56 -8.04 -19.17
CA GLU A 423 22.80 -8.20 -20.41
C GLU A 423 22.37 -6.84 -20.96
N VAL A 424 22.21 -6.73 -22.28
CA VAL A 424 21.56 -5.59 -22.93
C VAL A 424 20.40 -6.10 -23.77
N VAL A 425 19.19 -5.66 -23.44
CA VAL A 425 17.96 -6.07 -24.13
C VAL A 425 17.21 -4.85 -24.64
N PRO A 426 16.52 -4.94 -25.79
CA PRO A 426 15.61 -3.89 -26.20
C PRO A 426 14.43 -3.84 -25.24
N THR A 427 14.00 -2.63 -24.86
CA THR A 427 12.91 -2.47 -23.90
C THR A 427 11.60 -2.92 -24.56
N SER A 428 10.81 -3.74 -23.86
CA SER A 428 9.44 -4.00 -24.30
C SER A 428 8.58 -2.75 -24.12
N ILE A 429 7.58 -2.57 -25.00
CA ILE A 429 6.57 -1.51 -24.84
C ILE A 429 5.88 -1.62 -23.45
N GLU A 430 5.78 -2.84 -22.91
CA GLU A 430 5.19 -3.10 -21.58
C GLU A 430 6.08 -2.62 -20.42
N ASN A 431 7.39 -2.50 -20.63
CA ASN A 431 8.38 -2.04 -19.65
C ASN A 431 8.75 -0.55 -19.78
N ALA A 432 8.06 0.17 -20.67
CA ALA A 432 8.19 1.61 -20.81
C ALA A 432 7.75 2.36 -19.54
N CYS A 433 8.69 2.96 -18.80
CA CYS A 433 8.36 4.02 -17.83
C CYS A 433 7.64 5.19 -18.53
N ASN A 434 6.51 5.63 -17.97
CA ASN A 434 5.73 6.79 -18.44
C ASN A 434 5.16 6.69 -19.88
N GLY A 435 5.06 5.48 -20.45
CA GLY A 435 4.46 5.29 -21.78
C GLY A 435 5.34 5.79 -22.94
N VAL A 436 6.58 6.19 -22.67
CA VAL A 436 7.59 6.47 -23.69
C VAL A 436 8.39 5.18 -23.91
N PRO A 437 8.37 4.59 -25.12
CA PRO A 437 9.15 3.39 -25.39
C PRO A 437 10.65 3.73 -25.32
N PHE A 438 11.35 3.24 -24.28
CA PHE A 438 12.81 3.34 -24.20
C PHE A 438 13.45 2.41 -25.21
N GLY A 439 14.58 2.84 -25.77
CA GLY A 439 15.28 2.07 -26.79
C GLY A 439 15.89 0.78 -26.24
N LEU A 440 16.62 0.88 -25.13
CA LEU A 440 17.43 -0.21 -24.58
C LEU A 440 17.38 -0.26 -23.06
N GLN A 441 17.46 -1.48 -22.51
CA GLN A 441 17.61 -1.77 -21.10
C GLN A 441 18.94 -2.50 -20.88
N ILE A 442 19.77 -1.95 -19.99
CA ILE A 442 21.04 -2.49 -19.56
C ILE A 442 20.85 -3.12 -18.17
N ASN A 443 20.98 -4.44 -18.08
CA ASN A 443 20.94 -5.18 -16.84
C ASN A 443 22.35 -5.23 -16.24
N LEU A 444 22.46 -4.88 -14.96
CA LEU A 444 23.74 -4.80 -14.26
C LEU A 444 24.06 -6.11 -13.55
N ALA A 445 25.33 -6.53 -13.63
CA ALA A 445 25.83 -7.68 -12.88
C ALA A 445 25.71 -7.43 -11.36
N ASP A 446 25.60 -8.49 -10.56
CA ASP A 446 25.30 -8.42 -9.11
C ASP A 446 26.16 -7.38 -8.36
N HIS A 447 27.47 -7.37 -8.59
CA HIS A 447 28.43 -6.46 -7.93
C HIS A 447 28.27 -4.98 -8.33
N ALA A 448 27.54 -4.69 -9.40
CA ALA A 448 27.30 -3.34 -9.91
C ALA A 448 25.89 -2.83 -9.58
N ARG A 449 24.98 -3.72 -9.13
CA ARG A 449 23.57 -3.37 -8.90
C ARG A 449 23.41 -2.27 -7.87
N GLU A 450 24.13 -2.29 -6.76
CA GLU A 450 24.01 -1.24 -5.72
C GLU A 450 24.46 0.15 -6.21
N HIS A 451 25.16 0.20 -7.34
CA HIS A 451 25.75 1.40 -7.92
C HIS A 451 25.03 1.88 -9.17
N TRP A 452 23.83 1.35 -9.47
CA TRP A 452 23.04 1.69 -10.67
C TRP A 452 22.89 3.20 -10.89
N GLY A 453 22.79 3.99 -9.82
CA GLY A 453 22.64 5.44 -9.89
C GLY A 453 23.86 6.11 -10.50
N LYS A 454 25.05 5.75 -10.01
CA LYS A 454 26.31 6.33 -10.49
C LYS A 454 26.64 5.89 -11.91
N ILE A 455 26.41 4.62 -12.22
CA ILE A 455 26.59 4.07 -13.57
C ILE A 455 25.65 4.78 -14.56
N GLY A 456 24.39 5.00 -14.15
CA GLY A 456 23.42 5.74 -14.96
C GLY A 456 23.84 7.18 -15.28
N GLU A 457 24.49 7.88 -14.34
CA GLU A 457 25.06 9.21 -14.60
C GLU A 457 26.16 9.19 -15.67
N VAL A 458 27.08 8.21 -15.60
CA VAL A 458 28.17 8.07 -16.57
C VAL A 458 27.61 7.79 -17.96
N ILE A 459 26.65 6.86 -18.05
CA ILE A 459 25.99 6.52 -19.32
C ILE A 459 25.25 7.74 -19.88
N ARG A 460 24.54 8.51 -19.03
CA ARG A 460 23.83 9.73 -19.44
C ARG A 460 24.76 10.79 -20.04
N ALA A 461 26.01 10.85 -19.58
CA ALA A 461 26.99 11.81 -20.09
C ALA A 461 27.56 11.43 -21.47
N HIS A 462 27.27 10.23 -21.98
CA HIS A 462 27.76 9.78 -23.26
C HIS A 462 27.04 10.49 -24.43
N GLN A 463 27.79 10.91 -25.46
CA GLN A 463 27.25 11.71 -26.58
C GLN A 463 26.16 11.04 -27.42
N LEU A 464 26.12 9.70 -27.43
CA LEU A 464 25.08 8.92 -28.12
C LEU A 464 23.80 8.77 -27.29
N VAL A 465 23.80 9.24 -26.04
CA VAL A 465 22.70 9.09 -25.10
C VAL A 465 22.05 10.45 -24.88
N THR A 466 20.77 10.56 -25.18
CA THR A 466 19.97 11.76 -24.89
C THR A 466 19.40 11.70 -23.47
N ALA A 467 19.04 10.51 -23.00
CA ALA A 467 18.54 10.31 -21.66
C ALA A 467 18.89 8.91 -21.14
N ALA A 468 19.13 8.82 -19.83
CA ALA A 468 19.28 7.55 -19.13
C ALA A 468 18.45 7.57 -17.84
N TYR A 469 17.59 6.57 -17.68
CA TYR A 469 16.70 6.40 -16.55
C TYR A 469 17.06 5.16 -15.78
N THR A 470 16.91 5.23 -14.47
CA THR A 470 17.36 4.18 -13.57
C THR A 470 16.19 3.66 -12.76
N THR A 471 16.07 2.34 -12.68
CA THR A 471 14.95 1.66 -12.01
C THR A 471 15.45 0.81 -10.85
N SER A 472 15.22 1.28 -9.62
CA SER A 472 15.68 0.60 -8.40
C SER A 472 15.13 -0.82 -8.25
N SER A 473 13.92 -1.07 -8.75
CA SER A 473 13.26 -2.39 -8.63
C SER A 473 13.89 -3.51 -9.47
N THR A 474 14.61 -3.16 -10.54
CA THR A 474 15.22 -4.14 -11.47
C THR A 474 16.73 -3.98 -11.59
N ALA A 475 17.32 -3.00 -10.88
CA ALA A 475 18.73 -2.65 -10.98
C ALA A 475 19.20 -2.53 -12.45
N SER A 476 18.38 -1.90 -13.28
CA SER A 476 18.64 -1.73 -14.71
C SER A 476 18.67 -0.25 -15.11
N ILE A 477 19.32 0.03 -16.22
CA ILE A 477 19.45 1.37 -16.79
C ILE A 477 18.78 1.38 -18.16
N GLN A 478 17.78 2.24 -18.34
CA GLN A 478 17.09 2.44 -19.61
C GLN A 478 17.71 3.62 -20.35
N VAL A 479 17.95 3.48 -21.66
CA VAL A 479 18.70 4.45 -22.48
C VAL A 479 17.86 4.92 -23.67
N GLU A 480 17.97 6.22 -23.99
CA GLU A 480 17.45 6.87 -25.20
C GLU A 480 18.58 7.55 -25.99
N PRO A 481 18.51 7.61 -27.33
CA PRO A 481 17.51 6.98 -28.22
C PRO A 481 17.71 5.45 -28.35
N GLU A 482 16.90 4.79 -29.19
CA GLU A 482 17.14 3.40 -29.63
C GLU A 482 18.50 3.33 -30.35
N LEU A 483 19.47 2.64 -29.74
CA LEU A 483 20.78 2.38 -30.32
C LEU A 483 20.78 0.99 -30.97
N ASP A 484 21.54 0.84 -32.05
CA ASP A 484 21.89 -0.50 -32.55
C ASP A 484 22.92 -1.17 -31.62
N ALA A 485 23.17 -2.47 -31.84
CA ALA A 485 24.06 -3.24 -30.98
C ALA A 485 25.48 -2.65 -30.90
N ALA A 486 25.99 -2.12 -32.02
CA ALA A 486 27.31 -1.49 -32.07
C ALA A 486 27.35 -0.17 -31.29
N GLY A 487 26.31 0.66 -31.40
CA GLY A 487 26.14 1.88 -30.63
C GLY A 487 26.04 1.61 -29.14
N ALA A 488 25.25 0.59 -28.75
CA ALA A 488 25.13 0.16 -27.35
C ALA A 488 26.48 -0.26 -26.77
N VAL A 489 27.22 -1.14 -27.45
CA VAL A 489 28.55 -1.58 -27.00
C VAL A 489 29.54 -0.42 -26.96
N THR A 490 29.45 0.53 -27.89
CA THR A 490 30.29 1.75 -27.87
C THR A 490 30.04 2.56 -26.61
N VAL A 491 28.77 2.84 -26.28
CA VAL A 491 28.40 3.55 -25.03
C VAL A 491 28.97 2.85 -23.81
N LEU A 492 28.79 1.52 -23.71
CA LEU A 492 29.24 0.73 -22.56
C LEU A 492 30.76 0.74 -22.42
N ARG A 493 31.48 0.50 -23.51
CA ARG A 493 32.95 0.47 -23.52
C ARG A 493 33.54 1.85 -23.24
N ASP A 494 32.97 2.91 -23.78
CA ASP A 494 33.48 4.27 -23.57
C ASP A 494 33.15 4.78 -22.15
N SER A 495 32.14 4.21 -21.49
CA SER A 495 31.82 4.45 -20.07
C SER A 495 32.70 3.65 -19.11
N ASP A 496 33.21 2.51 -19.53
CA ASP A 496 33.95 1.57 -18.68
C ASP A 496 35.16 2.16 -17.95
N PRO A 497 36.00 3.03 -18.56
CA PRO A 497 37.13 3.67 -17.88
C PRO A 497 36.75 4.53 -16.68
N GLN A 498 35.48 4.94 -16.56
CA GLN A 498 34.96 5.67 -15.39
C GLN A 498 34.26 4.74 -14.41
N VAL A 499 33.52 3.74 -14.91
CA VAL A 499 32.72 2.83 -14.09
C VAL A 499 33.58 1.78 -13.38
N THR A 500 34.47 1.09 -14.09
CA THR A 500 35.25 -0.02 -13.51
C THR A 500 36.15 0.44 -12.36
N PRO A 501 36.93 1.54 -12.46
CA PRO A 501 37.73 2.02 -11.34
C PRO A 501 36.89 2.44 -10.14
N TYR A 502 35.70 3.02 -10.38
CA TYR A 502 34.76 3.38 -9.33
C TYR A 502 34.25 2.14 -8.58
N LEU A 503 33.79 1.12 -9.30
CA LEU A 503 33.32 -0.14 -8.70
C LEU A 503 34.44 -0.86 -7.94
N GLN A 504 35.67 -0.85 -8.45
CA GLN A 504 36.83 -1.42 -7.76
C GLN A 504 37.18 -0.67 -6.48
N ALA A 505 37.15 0.67 -6.50
CA ALA A 505 37.39 1.49 -5.31
C ALA A 505 36.32 1.24 -4.24
N GLU A 506 35.07 1.10 -4.65
CA GLU A 506 33.95 0.88 -3.75
C GLU A 506 33.95 -0.53 -3.15
N LEU A 507 34.29 -1.55 -3.94
CA LEU A 507 34.53 -2.90 -3.44
C LEU A 507 35.68 -2.92 -2.41
N GLN A 508 36.79 -2.21 -2.69
CA GLN A 508 37.90 -2.10 -1.74
C GLN A 508 37.47 -1.39 -0.45
N ARG A 509 36.66 -0.32 -0.55
CA ARG A 509 36.11 0.41 0.60
C ARG A 509 35.27 -0.52 1.48
N VAL A 510 34.37 -1.30 0.90
CA VAL A 510 33.53 -2.26 1.62
C VAL A 510 34.39 -3.33 2.29
N GLN A 511 35.39 -3.88 1.60
CA GLN A 511 36.32 -4.86 2.18
C GLN A 511 37.15 -4.29 3.34
N ASP A 512 37.60 -3.03 3.23
CA ASP A 512 38.33 -2.35 4.30
C ASP A 512 37.43 -2.06 5.51
N GLU A 513 36.16 -1.69 5.28
CA GLU A 513 35.15 -1.50 6.32
C GLU A 513 34.81 -2.80 7.04
N GLU A 514 34.58 -3.89 6.30
CA GLU A 514 34.37 -5.22 6.87
C GLU A 514 35.59 -5.69 7.67
N ARG A 515 36.81 -5.45 7.17
CA ARG A 515 38.04 -5.78 7.89
C ARG A 515 38.16 -4.98 9.18
N ALA A 516 37.91 -3.67 9.14
CA ALA A 516 37.92 -2.80 10.32
C ALA A 516 36.85 -3.21 11.34
N HIS A 517 35.65 -3.57 10.87
CA HIS A 517 34.57 -4.08 11.71
C HIS A 517 34.96 -5.40 12.40
N ASN A 518 35.53 -6.34 11.66
CA ASN A 518 36.00 -7.62 12.20
C ASN A 518 37.16 -7.45 13.20
N GLU A 519 38.10 -6.54 12.93
CA GLU A 519 39.17 -6.20 13.88
C GLU A 519 38.62 -5.57 15.17
N LEU A 520 37.63 -4.68 15.06
CA LEU A 520 36.95 -4.11 16.23
C LEU A 520 36.21 -5.18 17.03
N LEU A 521 35.44 -6.05 16.37
CA LEU A 521 34.75 -7.16 17.03
C LEU A 521 35.73 -8.10 17.74
N SER A 522 36.89 -8.38 17.16
CA SER A 522 37.94 -9.18 17.80
C SER A 522 38.45 -8.52 19.07
N ARG A 523 38.77 -7.21 19.02
CA ARG A 523 39.25 -6.44 20.18
C ARG A 523 38.20 -6.36 21.28
N LEU A 524 36.93 -6.18 20.93
CA LEU A 524 35.83 -6.17 21.90
C LEU A 524 35.66 -7.53 22.58
N ARG A 525 35.79 -8.64 21.83
CA ARG A 525 35.74 -10.00 22.40
C ARG A 525 36.90 -10.26 23.36
N GLU A 526 38.11 -9.84 23.02
CA GLU A 526 39.29 -9.93 23.88
C GLU A 526 39.17 -9.10 25.15
N ALA A 527 38.51 -7.93 25.09
CA ALA A 527 38.32 -7.08 26.27
C ALA A 527 37.27 -7.61 27.25
N VAL A 528 36.37 -8.49 26.81
CA VAL A 528 35.32 -9.10 27.64
C VAL A 528 35.77 -10.42 28.28
N SER A 529 36.75 -11.11 27.70
CA SER A 529 37.41 -12.30 28.26
C SER A 529 38.47 -11.94 29.29
#